data_AF-A0A7C4H3Z4-F1
#
_entry.id   AF-A0A7C4H3Z4-F1
#
_cell.length_a   1.000
_cell.length_b   1.000
_cell.length_c   1.000
_cell.angle_alpha   90.00
_cell.angle_beta   90.00
_cell.angle_gamma   90.00
#
_symmetry.space_group_name_H-M   'P 1'
#
loop_
_entity.id
_entity.type
_entity.pdbx_description
1 polymer ?
#
loop_
_entity_poly.entity_id
_entity_poly.type
_entity_poly.pdbx_seq_one_letter_code
_entity_poly.pdbx_strand_id
1 'polypeptide(L)'
;MIHRLMFAAFLQAGLERKGMLSLYRHVLDKVESCIPQPHRAHLLTLSPYAAEVIRNVEEAATRAVVTWEASVKSLSKKLRKVLRGKIGYVYVVDALSPIEFASLLVVAKRNGYYCDLSSEYLVNPAGKTWFVKEQVEEKRLREYAKELAESLASPKHSVSFTFDKAIHNTIGDVSTFLNSGEGGNPLHAVWREVEKASSEVGESAAALLLTTDHGYGVYEGAGTLFVDHGREGAILDLEPVALIALLKKVEADGG
;
A
#
# COMPACT_ATOMS: atom_id res chain seq x y z
N MET A 1 12.94 -3.20 8.80
CA MET A 1 13.73 -1.96 8.63
C MET A 1 13.15 -1.04 7.55
N ILE A 2 13.09 -1.46 6.27
CA ILE A 2 12.58 -0.62 5.15
C ILE A 2 11.22 -0.01 5.48
N HIS A 3 10.29 -0.82 6.00
CA HIS A 3 8.97 -0.34 6.42
C HIS A 3 9.05 0.87 7.36
N ARG A 4 9.82 0.76 8.44
CA ARG A 4 9.97 1.82 9.44
C ARG A 4 10.64 3.07 8.88
N LEU A 5 11.58 2.90 7.95
CA LEU A 5 12.24 4.01 7.25
C LEU A 5 11.25 4.78 6.38
N MET A 6 10.43 4.07 5.58
CA MET A 6 9.39 4.69 4.76
C MET A 6 8.33 5.35 5.64
N PHE A 7 7.85 4.66 6.67
CA PHE A 7 6.85 5.20 7.58
C PHE A 7 7.33 6.47 8.28
N ALA A 8 8.58 6.49 8.79
CA ALA A 8 9.15 7.69 9.40
C ALA A 8 9.27 8.87 8.42
N ALA A 9 9.68 8.61 7.17
CA ALA A 9 9.75 9.66 6.15
C ALA A 9 8.36 10.25 5.83
N PHE A 10 7.34 9.41 5.68
CA PHE A 10 5.96 9.88 5.50
C PHE A 10 5.43 10.59 6.74
N LEU A 11 5.64 10.05 7.93
CA LEU A 11 5.21 10.66 9.18
C LEU A 11 5.83 12.05 9.37
N GLN A 12 7.13 12.19 9.14
CA GLN A 12 7.81 13.49 9.17
C GLN A 12 7.17 14.46 8.17
N ALA A 13 7.03 14.06 6.90
CA ALA A 13 6.47 14.91 5.85
C ALA A 13 5.02 15.35 6.16
N GLY A 14 4.18 14.44 6.69
CA GLY A 14 2.81 14.76 7.11
C GLY A 14 2.76 15.74 8.27
N LEU A 15 3.57 15.49 9.30
CA LEU A 15 3.66 16.37 10.47
C LEU A 15 4.18 17.77 10.09
N GLU A 16 5.18 17.86 9.22
CA GLU A 16 5.68 19.13 8.70
C GLU A 16 4.58 19.89 7.94
N ARG A 17 3.90 19.19 7.01
CA ARG A 17 2.81 19.76 6.20
C ARG A 17 1.67 20.31 7.07
N LYS A 18 1.35 19.66 8.19
CA LYS A 18 0.30 20.09 9.12
C LYS A 18 0.79 21.08 10.19
N GLY A 19 2.07 21.43 10.21
CA GLY A 19 2.65 22.30 11.24
C GLY A 19 2.69 21.66 12.64
N MET A 20 2.68 20.33 12.70
CA MET A 20 2.57 19.53 13.94
C MET A 20 3.88 18.83 14.31
N LEU A 21 4.97 19.02 13.54
CA LEU A 21 6.25 18.34 13.77
C LEU A 21 6.81 18.59 15.16
N SER A 22 6.79 19.83 15.66
CA SER A 22 7.31 20.16 16.99
C SER A 22 6.53 19.45 18.10
N LEU A 23 5.20 19.37 17.95
CA LEU A 23 4.29 18.76 18.92
C LEU A 23 4.51 17.23 19.01
N TYR A 24 4.69 16.57 17.86
CA TYR A 24 4.84 15.11 17.78
C TYR A 24 6.26 14.63 17.49
N ARG A 25 7.27 15.48 17.72
CA ARG A 25 8.68 15.13 17.49
C ARG A 25 9.08 13.87 18.27
N HIS A 26 8.61 13.77 19.51
CA HIS A 26 8.84 12.61 20.37
C HIS A 26 8.30 11.29 19.80
N VAL A 27 7.17 11.32 19.07
CA VAL A 27 6.61 10.15 18.38
C VAL A 27 7.50 9.77 17.20
N LEU A 28 7.92 10.77 16.40
CA LEU A 28 8.82 10.54 15.28
C LEU A 28 10.16 9.96 15.77
N ASP A 29 10.76 10.53 16.81
CA ASP A 29 12.01 10.03 17.40
C ASP A 29 11.87 8.58 17.89
N LYS A 30 10.70 8.20 18.45
CA LYS A 30 10.38 6.82 18.82
C LYS A 30 10.39 5.89 17.60
N VAL A 31 9.77 6.29 16.49
CA VAL A 31 9.80 5.51 15.23
C VAL A 31 11.22 5.42 14.66
N GLU A 32 11.95 6.53 14.63
CA GLU A 32 13.34 6.60 14.14
C GLU A 32 14.30 5.77 14.99
N SER A 33 14.05 5.66 16.30
CA SER A 33 14.85 4.85 17.22
C SER A 33 14.91 3.36 16.79
N CYS A 34 13.84 2.88 16.15
CA CYS A 34 13.71 1.51 15.64
C CYS A 34 14.41 1.29 14.28
N ILE A 35 15.04 2.32 13.71
CA ILE A 35 15.85 2.27 12.49
C ILE A 35 17.33 2.23 12.89
N PRO A 36 18.14 1.27 12.38
CA PRO A 36 19.57 1.23 12.67
C PRO A 36 20.27 2.53 12.24
N GLN A 37 21.18 3.02 13.07
CA GLN A 37 21.84 4.32 12.91
C GLN A 37 22.42 4.57 11.50
N PRO A 38 23.09 3.61 10.82
CA PRO A 38 23.62 3.83 9.48
C PRO A 38 22.56 4.19 8.43
N HIS A 39 21.30 3.82 8.66
CA HIS A 39 20.21 4.02 7.71
C HIS A 39 19.35 5.25 8.00
N ARG A 40 19.48 5.87 9.17
CA ARG A 40 18.67 7.05 9.53
C ARG A 40 18.95 8.25 8.62
N ALA A 41 20.17 8.38 8.12
CA ALA A 41 20.52 9.44 7.17
C ALA A 41 19.68 9.43 5.89
N HIS A 42 19.14 8.27 5.49
CA HIS A 42 18.26 8.16 4.32
C HIS A 42 16.91 8.87 4.51
N LEU A 43 16.49 9.17 5.75
CA LEU A 43 15.26 9.93 6.00
C LEU A 43 15.33 11.30 5.32
N LEU A 44 16.47 11.99 5.40
CA LEU A 44 16.68 13.29 4.74
C LEU A 44 16.48 13.20 3.23
N THR A 45 16.83 12.07 2.62
CA THR A 45 16.64 11.83 1.19
C THR A 45 15.21 11.43 0.86
N LEU A 46 14.54 10.65 1.72
CA LEU A 46 13.22 10.09 1.46
C LEU A 46 12.07 11.05 1.78
N SER A 47 12.20 11.91 2.79
CA SER A 47 11.14 12.82 3.22
C SER A 47 10.61 13.75 2.11
N PRO A 48 11.46 14.33 1.22
CA PRO A 48 10.95 15.11 0.09
C PRO A 48 10.08 14.30 -0.89
N TYR A 49 10.45 13.05 -1.17
CA TYR A 49 9.64 12.16 -2.01
C TYR A 49 8.34 11.76 -1.32
N ALA A 50 8.38 11.50 -0.01
CA ALA A 50 7.18 11.22 0.77
C ALA A 50 6.21 12.42 0.74
N ALA A 51 6.72 13.64 0.89
CA ALA A 51 5.92 14.86 0.77
C ALA A 51 5.27 15.02 -0.62
N GLU A 52 6.01 14.69 -1.68
CA GLU A 52 5.47 14.69 -3.04
C GLU A 52 4.37 13.63 -3.23
N VAL A 53 4.55 12.42 -2.72
CA VAL A 53 3.53 11.37 -2.76
C VAL A 53 2.27 11.81 -2.01
N ILE A 54 2.40 12.35 -0.80
CA ILE A 54 1.26 12.87 -0.01
C ILE A 54 0.50 13.92 -0.81
N ARG A 55 1.20 14.90 -1.41
CA ARG A 55 0.57 15.92 -2.26
C ARG A 55 -0.17 15.29 -3.44
N ASN A 56 0.45 14.34 -4.13
CA ASN A 56 -0.17 13.71 -5.30
C ASN A 56 -1.42 12.89 -4.92
N VAL A 57 -1.43 12.25 -3.75
CA VAL A 57 -2.60 11.55 -3.21
C VAL A 57 -3.73 12.53 -2.89
N GLU A 58 -3.44 13.63 -2.19
CA GLU A 58 -4.42 14.66 -1.87
C GLU A 58 -5.00 15.33 -3.13
N GLU A 59 -4.15 15.62 -4.13
CA GLU A 59 -4.58 16.16 -5.43
C GLU A 59 -5.48 15.16 -6.17
N ALA A 60 -5.13 13.87 -6.17
CA ALA A 60 -5.93 12.83 -6.78
C ALA A 60 -7.30 12.68 -6.08
N ALA A 61 -7.33 12.70 -4.74
CA ALA A 61 -8.55 12.66 -3.94
C ALA A 61 -9.45 13.87 -4.21
N THR A 62 -8.87 15.07 -4.32
CA THR A 62 -9.61 16.31 -4.62
C THR A 62 -10.21 16.31 -6.03
N ARG A 63 -9.49 15.74 -7.01
CA ARG A 63 -9.92 15.68 -8.42
C ARG A 63 -10.85 14.50 -8.71
N ALA A 64 -11.01 13.56 -7.78
CA ALA A 64 -11.84 12.39 -7.98
C ALA A 64 -13.31 12.79 -8.12
N VAL A 65 -13.75 12.96 -9.36
CA VAL A 65 -15.18 13.05 -9.69
C VAL A 65 -15.75 11.65 -9.57
N VAL A 66 -16.74 11.45 -8.70
CA VAL A 66 -17.49 10.19 -8.58
C VAL A 66 -18.14 9.89 -9.94
N THR A 67 -17.46 9.08 -10.75
CA THR A 67 -17.87 8.75 -12.12
C THR A 67 -17.69 7.26 -12.35
N TRP A 68 -18.61 6.66 -13.10
CA TRP A 68 -18.61 5.24 -13.47
C TRP A 68 -17.36 4.81 -14.28
N GLU A 69 -16.56 5.77 -14.76
CA GLU A 69 -15.26 5.57 -15.40
C GLU A 69 -14.17 5.07 -14.44
N ALA A 70 -14.35 5.25 -13.13
CA ALA A 70 -13.53 4.69 -12.06
C ALA A 70 -13.93 3.25 -11.68
N SER A 71 -14.68 2.56 -12.54
CA SER A 71 -15.12 1.19 -12.26
C SER A 71 -13.99 0.15 -12.35
N VAL A 72 -14.05 -0.93 -11.56
CA VAL A 72 -13.15 -2.10 -11.66
C VAL A 72 -13.09 -2.63 -13.10
N LYS A 73 -14.22 -2.61 -13.82
CA LYS A 73 -14.29 -3.00 -15.24
C LYS A 73 -13.50 -2.05 -16.15
N SER A 74 -13.63 -0.74 -15.96
CA SER A 74 -12.88 0.28 -16.70
C SER A 74 -11.38 0.16 -16.42
N LEU A 75 -10.99 0.06 -15.15
CA LEU A 75 -9.63 -0.16 -14.71
C LEU A 75 -9.05 -1.43 -15.36
N SER A 76 -9.74 -2.56 -15.26
CA SER A 76 -9.29 -3.83 -15.86
C SER A 76 -9.09 -3.74 -17.37
N LYS A 77 -9.91 -2.94 -18.07
CA LYS A 77 -9.74 -2.69 -19.52
C LYS A 77 -8.49 -1.84 -19.79
N LYS A 78 -8.20 -0.83 -18.96
CA LYS A 78 -6.97 -0.03 -19.09
C LYS A 78 -5.73 -0.85 -18.73
N LEU A 79 -5.78 -1.59 -17.63
CA LEU A 79 -4.71 -2.50 -17.21
C LEU A 79 -4.39 -3.53 -18.29
N ARG A 80 -5.39 -4.15 -18.95
CA ARG A 80 -5.12 -5.03 -20.11
C ARG A 80 -4.34 -4.36 -21.26
N LYS A 81 -4.47 -3.05 -21.43
CA LYS A 81 -3.75 -2.30 -22.48
C LYS A 81 -2.35 -1.89 -22.05
N VAL A 82 -2.21 -1.48 -20.79
CA VAL A 82 -0.96 -0.94 -20.23
C VAL A 82 -0.02 -2.07 -19.82
N LEU A 83 -0.56 -3.09 -19.16
CA LEU A 83 0.15 -4.29 -18.74
C LEU A 83 0.26 -5.21 -19.97
N ARG A 84 1.25 -4.95 -20.81
CA ARG A 84 1.53 -5.68 -22.07
C ARG A 84 1.97 -7.15 -21.88
N GLY A 85 1.68 -7.75 -20.72
CA GLY A 85 2.12 -9.08 -20.32
C GLY A 85 1.01 -9.90 -19.66
N LYS A 86 1.21 -11.21 -19.56
CA LYS A 86 0.26 -12.12 -18.93
C LYS A 86 0.28 -11.90 -17.41
N ILE A 87 -0.88 -11.70 -16.80
CA ILE A 87 -1.01 -11.71 -15.34
C ILE A 87 -1.29 -13.15 -14.91
N GLY A 88 -0.36 -13.74 -14.16
CA GLY A 88 -0.47 -15.13 -13.70
C GLY A 88 -1.17 -15.26 -12.35
N TYR A 89 -1.21 -14.18 -11.58
CA TYR A 89 -1.80 -14.15 -10.25
C TYR A 89 -2.23 -12.73 -9.90
N VAL A 90 -3.43 -12.56 -9.35
CA VAL A 90 -3.90 -11.29 -8.75
C VAL A 90 -3.90 -11.42 -7.23
N TYR A 91 -3.18 -10.55 -6.56
CA TYR A 91 -3.06 -10.56 -5.11
C TYR A 91 -3.46 -9.20 -4.54
N VAL A 92 -4.52 -9.21 -3.73
CA VAL A 92 -5.11 -7.99 -3.17
C VAL A 92 -4.86 -7.95 -1.67
N VAL A 93 -4.33 -6.84 -1.16
CA VAL A 93 -4.13 -6.65 0.28
C VAL A 93 -5.11 -5.59 0.78
N ASP A 94 -5.88 -5.91 1.82
CA ASP A 94 -6.81 -4.98 2.48
C ASP A 94 -6.02 -3.90 3.23
N ALA A 95 -6.39 -2.63 3.01
CA ALA A 95 -5.78 -1.45 3.64
C ALA A 95 -4.25 -1.28 3.40
N LEU A 96 -3.76 -1.43 2.16
CA LEU A 96 -2.34 -1.31 1.83
C LEU A 96 -1.98 0.10 1.34
N SER A 97 -1.43 0.93 2.23
CA SER A 97 -1.07 2.33 1.92
C SER A 97 0.15 2.47 0.97
N PRO A 98 0.31 3.65 0.34
CA PRO A 98 1.52 4.03 -0.41
C PRO A 98 2.85 3.77 0.33
N ILE A 99 2.87 3.90 1.67
CA ILE A 99 4.05 3.60 2.51
C ILE A 99 4.45 2.13 2.34
N GLU A 100 3.49 1.21 2.44
CA GLU A 100 3.68 -0.22 2.32
C GLU A 100 3.94 -0.63 0.88
N PHE A 101 3.29 -0.02 -0.11
CA PHE A 101 3.61 -0.24 -1.52
C PHE A 101 5.09 0.09 -1.81
N ALA A 102 5.56 1.28 -1.42
CA ALA A 102 6.95 1.66 -1.58
C ALA A 102 7.88 0.67 -0.86
N SER A 103 7.51 0.25 0.34
CA SER A 103 8.30 -0.70 1.13
C SER A 103 8.36 -2.09 0.48
N LEU A 104 7.22 -2.63 0.03
CA LEU A 104 7.14 -3.93 -0.65
C LEU A 104 7.91 -3.92 -1.96
N LEU A 105 7.82 -2.86 -2.75
CA LEU A 105 8.54 -2.77 -4.03
C LEU A 105 10.06 -2.73 -3.83
N VAL A 106 10.55 -2.05 -2.79
CA VAL A 106 11.98 -2.08 -2.44
C VAL A 106 12.41 -3.48 -1.97
N VAL A 107 11.60 -4.14 -1.14
CA VAL A 107 11.87 -5.52 -0.70
C VAL A 107 11.86 -6.48 -1.89
N ALA A 108 10.89 -6.37 -2.79
CA ALA A 108 10.78 -7.17 -3.99
C ALA A 108 12.01 -6.97 -4.90
N LYS A 109 12.39 -5.72 -5.22
CA LYS A 109 13.60 -5.45 -6.01
C LYS A 109 14.85 -6.08 -5.41
N ARG A 110 15.04 -5.98 -4.09
CA ARG A 110 16.16 -6.62 -3.38
C ARG A 110 16.15 -8.14 -3.47
N ASN A 111 14.98 -8.75 -3.61
CA ASN A 111 14.80 -10.19 -3.80
C ASN A 111 14.76 -10.59 -5.28
N GLY A 112 15.28 -9.77 -6.19
CA GLY A 112 15.41 -10.12 -7.61
C GLY A 112 14.10 -10.06 -8.39
N TYR A 113 13.19 -9.15 -8.02
CA TYR A 113 11.98 -8.91 -8.78
C TYR A 113 12.10 -7.64 -9.63
N TYR A 114 11.70 -7.73 -10.89
CA TYR A 114 11.28 -6.57 -11.66
C TYR A 114 9.96 -6.07 -11.07
N CYS A 115 9.90 -4.77 -10.80
CA CYS A 115 8.76 -4.14 -10.16
C CYS A 115 8.34 -2.91 -10.96
N ASP A 116 7.07 -2.83 -11.34
CA ASP A 116 6.50 -1.71 -12.08
C ASP A 116 5.26 -1.19 -11.36
N LEU A 117 5.27 0.08 -10.96
CA LEU A 117 4.10 0.72 -10.34
C LEU A 117 3.27 1.33 -11.47
N SER A 118 2.02 0.88 -11.59
CA SER A 118 1.12 1.32 -12.64
C SER A 118 0.78 2.80 -12.49
N SER A 119 0.71 3.52 -13.62
CA SER A 119 0.15 4.87 -13.66
C SER A 119 -1.38 4.89 -13.51
N GLU A 120 -2.02 3.73 -13.68
CA GLU A 120 -3.44 3.53 -13.41
C GLU A 120 -3.64 3.04 -11.97
N TYR A 121 -4.50 3.72 -11.23
CA TYR A 121 -4.90 3.42 -9.85
C TYR A 121 -6.37 3.82 -9.65
N LEU A 122 -7.01 3.33 -8.60
CA LEU A 122 -8.35 3.78 -8.20
C LEU A 122 -8.25 4.88 -7.16
N VAL A 123 -9.23 5.78 -7.17
CA VAL A 123 -9.43 6.76 -6.12
C VAL A 123 -10.81 6.56 -5.50
N ASN A 124 -10.83 6.23 -4.22
CA ASN A 124 -12.01 6.18 -3.40
C ASN A 124 -12.48 7.61 -3.08
N PRO A 125 -13.80 7.87 -3.12
CA PRO A 125 -14.33 9.10 -2.57
C PRO A 125 -13.92 9.26 -1.10
N ALA A 126 -13.75 10.51 -0.66
CA ALA A 126 -13.39 10.81 0.72
C ALA A 126 -14.31 10.10 1.72
N GLY A 127 -13.71 9.44 2.71
CA GLY A 127 -14.41 8.67 3.76
C GLY A 127 -15.08 7.37 3.28
N LYS A 128 -14.82 6.91 2.05
CA LYS A 128 -15.41 5.67 1.49
C LYS A 128 -14.36 4.60 1.19
N THR A 129 -13.79 3.98 2.24
CA THR A 129 -12.89 2.80 2.13
C THR A 129 -13.51 1.62 1.38
N TRP A 130 -14.83 1.46 1.42
CA TRP A 130 -15.56 0.38 0.76
C TRP A 130 -15.85 0.60 -0.72
N PHE A 131 -15.49 1.74 -1.32
CA PHE A 131 -15.97 2.10 -2.66
C PHE A 131 -15.53 1.10 -3.74
N VAL A 132 -14.33 0.54 -3.69
CA VAL A 132 -13.91 -0.53 -4.61
C VAL A 132 -14.77 -1.78 -4.41
N LYS A 133 -15.03 -2.15 -3.15
CA LYS A 133 -15.85 -3.31 -2.80
C LYS A 133 -17.30 -3.12 -3.25
N GLU A 134 -17.86 -1.92 -3.19
CA GLU A 134 -19.24 -1.63 -3.62
C GLU A 134 -19.51 -1.90 -5.11
N GLN A 135 -18.46 -2.02 -5.92
CA GLN A 135 -18.58 -2.21 -7.37
C GLN A 135 -18.76 -3.66 -7.79
N VAL A 136 -18.64 -4.62 -6.86
CA VAL A 136 -18.79 -6.05 -7.12
C VAL A 136 -20.03 -6.63 -6.42
N GLU A 137 -20.57 -7.73 -6.94
CA GLU A 137 -21.89 -8.26 -6.56
C GLU A 137 -22.04 -8.52 -5.05
N GLU A 138 -21.09 -9.24 -4.44
CA GLU A 138 -21.13 -9.56 -3.00
C GLU A 138 -20.54 -8.48 -2.09
N LYS A 139 -20.06 -7.36 -2.64
CA LYS A 139 -19.39 -6.27 -1.91
C LYS A 139 -18.26 -6.71 -0.96
N ARG A 140 -17.49 -7.71 -1.36
CA ARG A 140 -16.39 -8.31 -0.59
C ARG A 140 -15.07 -8.19 -1.32
N LEU A 141 -13.98 -8.03 -0.56
CA LEU A 141 -12.63 -7.97 -1.12
C LEU A 141 -12.26 -9.20 -1.95
N ARG A 142 -12.71 -10.40 -1.51
CA ARG A 142 -12.51 -11.65 -2.25
C ARG A 142 -13.18 -11.63 -3.62
N GLU A 143 -14.39 -11.08 -3.70
CA GLU A 143 -15.11 -10.97 -4.97
C GLU A 143 -14.46 -9.92 -5.87
N TYR A 144 -13.96 -8.82 -5.31
CA TYR A 144 -13.13 -7.87 -6.06
C TYR A 144 -11.88 -8.52 -6.67
N ALA A 145 -11.13 -9.30 -5.88
CA ALA A 145 -9.95 -10.01 -6.37
C ALA A 145 -10.30 -11.01 -7.49
N LYS A 146 -11.42 -11.72 -7.34
CA LYS A 146 -11.94 -12.66 -8.33
C LYS A 146 -12.36 -11.96 -9.63
N GLU A 147 -13.18 -10.92 -9.56
CA GLU A 147 -13.63 -10.17 -10.75
C GLU A 147 -12.44 -9.52 -11.49
N LEU A 148 -11.46 -8.98 -10.75
CA LEU A 148 -10.23 -8.45 -11.33
C LEU A 148 -9.41 -9.55 -12.03
N ALA A 149 -9.27 -10.73 -11.39
CA ALA A 149 -8.56 -11.85 -11.99
C ALA A 149 -9.25 -12.37 -13.26
N GLU A 150 -10.56 -12.57 -13.24
CA GLU A 150 -11.35 -12.95 -14.42
C GLU A 150 -11.22 -11.92 -15.55
N SER A 151 -11.30 -10.62 -15.20
CA SER A 151 -11.16 -9.53 -16.16
C SER A 151 -9.77 -9.45 -16.78
N LEU A 152 -8.73 -9.85 -16.06
CA LEU A 152 -7.34 -9.89 -16.54
C LEU A 152 -6.93 -11.26 -17.11
N ALA A 153 -7.86 -12.23 -17.18
CA ALA A 153 -7.60 -13.61 -17.54
C ALA A 153 -6.48 -14.28 -16.69
N SER A 154 -6.39 -13.89 -15.41
CA SER A 154 -5.49 -14.49 -14.44
C SER A 154 -6.09 -15.78 -13.89
N PRO A 155 -5.34 -16.90 -13.87
CA PRO A 155 -5.85 -18.19 -13.39
C PRO A 155 -5.96 -18.26 -11.86
N LYS A 156 -5.27 -17.37 -11.14
CA LYS A 156 -5.19 -17.39 -9.68
C LYS A 156 -5.49 -16.03 -9.08
N HIS A 157 -6.08 -16.05 -7.89
CA HIS A 157 -6.24 -14.88 -7.06
C HIS A 157 -6.24 -15.24 -5.57
N SER A 158 -5.84 -14.29 -4.73
CA SER A 158 -6.03 -14.37 -3.28
C SER A 158 -6.03 -12.98 -2.66
N VAL A 159 -6.44 -12.95 -1.39
CA VAL A 159 -6.54 -11.72 -0.60
C VAL A 159 -5.80 -11.87 0.72
N SER A 160 -5.27 -10.76 1.22
CA SER A 160 -4.69 -10.65 2.55
C SER A 160 -5.42 -9.60 3.37
N PHE A 161 -5.71 -9.93 4.62
CA PHE A 161 -6.30 -9.02 5.61
C PHE A 161 -5.27 -8.61 6.67
N THR A 162 -3.98 -8.82 6.41
CA THR A 162 -2.94 -8.68 7.42
C THR A 162 -2.78 -7.24 7.90
N PHE A 163 -2.87 -6.25 7.00
CA PHE A 163 -2.80 -4.83 7.39
C PHE A 163 -4.09 -4.34 8.03
N ASP A 164 -5.26 -4.61 7.45
CA ASP A 164 -6.57 -4.33 8.07
C ASP A 164 -6.66 -4.87 9.51
N LYS A 165 -6.27 -6.14 9.72
CA LYS A 165 -6.17 -6.72 11.06
C LYS A 165 -5.16 -6.02 11.95
N ALA A 166 -4.02 -5.60 11.41
CA ALA A 166 -3.03 -4.84 12.18
C ALA A 166 -3.65 -3.53 12.67
N ILE A 167 -4.30 -2.77 11.79
CA ILE A 167 -4.98 -1.51 12.09
C ILE A 167 -6.04 -1.71 13.19
N HIS A 168 -6.92 -2.69 13.02
CA HIS A 168 -8.02 -2.93 13.97
C HIS A 168 -7.59 -3.56 15.30
N ASN A 169 -6.51 -4.34 15.32
CA ASN A 169 -6.04 -4.99 16.56
C ASN A 169 -5.03 -4.12 17.34
N THR A 170 -4.45 -3.09 16.72
CA THR A 170 -3.62 -2.14 17.46
C THR A 170 -4.46 -1.03 18.07
N ILE A 171 -4.92 -1.27 19.29
CA ILE A 171 -5.33 -0.19 20.19
C ILE A 171 -4.05 0.53 20.63
N GLY A 172 -3.71 1.65 20.01
CA GLY A 172 -2.56 2.43 20.46
C GLY A 172 -1.88 3.26 19.39
N ASP A 173 -0.67 3.69 19.73
CA ASP A 173 0.12 4.61 18.92
C ASP A 173 0.66 3.97 17.62
N VAL A 174 1.12 4.79 16.67
CA VAL A 174 1.76 4.36 15.42
C VAL A 174 2.93 3.37 15.63
N SER A 175 3.58 3.40 16.80
CA SER A 175 4.66 2.46 17.11
C SER A 175 4.13 1.05 17.33
N THR A 176 2.94 0.91 17.88
CA THR A 176 2.27 -0.37 18.09
C THR A 176 1.91 -1.01 16.75
N PHE A 177 1.34 -0.22 15.82
CA PHE A 177 1.09 -0.66 14.44
C PHE A 177 2.35 -1.20 13.74
N LEU A 178 3.45 -0.45 13.79
CA LEU A 178 4.72 -0.83 13.15
C LEU A 178 5.37 -2.09 13.70
N ASN A 179 4.98 -2.48 14.91
CA ASN A 179 5.49 -3.66 15.62
C ASN A 179 4.46 -4.78 15.76
N SER A 180 3.29 -4.64 15.12
CA SER A 180 2.22 -5.63 15.14
C SER A 180 2.50 -6.81 14.20
N GLY A 181 1.78 -7.92 14.39
CA GLY A 181 1.81 -9.09 13.51
C GLY A 181 2.90 -10.13 13.82
N GLU A 182 2.83 -11.27 13.12
CA GLU A 182 3.82 -12.35 13.25
C GLU A 182 5.22 -11.88 12.86
N GLY A 183 6.18 -11.99 13.78
CA GLY A 183 7.55 -11.51 13.58
C GLY A 183 7.73 -10.00 13.81
N GLY A 184 6.75 -9.33 14.41
CA GLY A 184 6.86 -7.95 14.88
C GLY A 184 6.84 -6.88 13.78
N ASN A 185 6.28 -7.20 12.59
CA ASN A 185 5.99 -6.22 11.54
C ASN A 185 5.00 -6.78 10.50
N PRO A 186 3.85 -6.12 10.23
CA PRO A 186 2.85 -6.63 9.28
C PRO A 186 3.38 -6.74 7.83
N LEU A 187 4.31 -5.86 7.43
CA LEU A 187 4.93 -5.91 6.09
C LEU A 187 5.67 -7.24 5.85
N HIS A 188 6.29 -7.81 6.88
CA HIS A 188 7.02 -9.06 6.73
C HIS A 188 6.07 -10.24 6.48
N ALA A 189 4.94 -10.28 7.19
CA ALA A 189 3.89 -11.26 6.94
C ALA A 189 3.34 -11.13 5.51
N VAL A 190 2.97 -9.92 5.07
CA VAL A 190 2.50 -9.69 3.70
C VAL A 190 3.56 -10.04 2.66
N TRP A 191 4.84 -9.71 2.89
CA TRP A 191 5.90 -10.09 1.97
C TRP A 191 6.00 -11.61 1.78
N ARG A 192 5.91 -12.41 2.86
CA ARG A 192 5.92 -13.88 2.76
C ARG A 192 4.76 -14.39 1.92
N GLU A 193 3.58 -13.79 2.08
CA GLU A 193 2.41 -14.14 1.28
C GLU A 193 2.56 -13.74 -0.20
N VAL A 194 3.12 -12.55 -0.47
CA VAL A 194 3.45 -12.06 -1.83
C VAL A 194 4.47 -12.97 -2.51
N GLU A 195 5.53 -13.36 -1.80
CA GLU A 195 6.55 -14.26 -2.32
C GLU A 195 5.97 -15.64 -2.65
N LYS A 196 5.11 -16.18 -1.76
CA LYS A 196 4.37 -17.41 -2.03
C LYS A 196 3.48 -17.27 -3.27
N ALA A 197 2.66 -16.22 -3.35
CA ALA A 197 1.80 -15.97 -4.50
C ALA A 197 2.60 -15.84 -5.81
N SER A 198 3.78 -15.20 -5.76
CA SER A 198 4.65 -15.13 -6.93
C SER A 198 5.27 -16.47 -7.30
N SER A 199 5.63 -17.32 -6.34
CA SER A 199 6.15 -18.66 -6.65
C SER A 199 5.09 -19.52 -7.36
N GLU A 200 3.81 -19.27 -7.07
CA GLU A 200 2.68 -19.95 -7.68
C GLU A 200 2.37 -19.48 -9.12
N VAL A 201 2.96 -18.37 -9.57
CA VAL A 201 2.94 -17.94 -10.99
C VAL A 201 3.77 -18.88 -11.87
N GLY A 202 4.78 -19.56 -11.28
CA GLY A 202 5.70 -20.47 -11.96
C GLY A 202 6.73 -19.76 -12.86
N GLU A 203 7.55 -20.55 -13.56
CA GLU A 203 8.60 -20.09 -14.50
C GLU A 203 8.05 -19.46 -15.80
N SER A 204 6.76 -19.17 -15.86
CA SER A 204 6.21 -18.46 -17.02
C SER A 204 6.56 -16.98 -16.95
N ALA A 205 6.71 -16.32 -18.11
CA ALA A 205 6.94 -14.87 -18.21
C ALA A 205 5.81 -13.98 -17.62
N ALA A 206 4.83 -14.57 -16.93
CA ALA A 206 3.71 -13.90 -16.32
C ALA A 206 4.10 -13.14 -15.04
N ALA A 207 3.36 -12.09 -14.74
CA ALA A 207 3.56 -11.25 -13.57
C ALA A 207 2.50 -11.53 -12.50
N LEU A 208 2.88 -11.30 -11.24
CA LEU A 208 1.96 -11.11 -10.13
C LEU A 208 1.48 -9.65 -10.15
N LEU A 209 0.16 -9.45 -10.17
CA LEU A 209 -0.43 -8.14 -9.93
C LEU A 209 -0.72 -7.98 -8.45
N LEU A 210 -0.08 -7.02 -7.81
CA LEU A 210 -0.29 -6.60 -6.43
C LEU A 210 -1.18 -5.35 -6.41
N THR A 211 -2.27 -5.37 -5.67
CA THR A 211 -3.17 -4.22 -5.53
C THR A 211 -3.80 -4.17 -4.14
N THR A 212 -4.63 -3.16 -3.91
CA THR A 212 -5.42 -2.95 -2.70
C THR A 212 -6.81 -2.41 -3.07
N ASP A 213 -7.70 -2.30 -2.10
CA ASP A 213 -8.96 -1.59 -2.21
C ASP A 213 -8.91 -0.17 -1.62
N HIS A 214 -8.06 0.08 -0.62
CA HIS A 214 -7.80 1.41 -0.05
C HIS A 214 -6.48 1.44 0.72
N GLY A 215 -6.02 2.64 1.09
CA GLY A 215 -4.96 2.82 2.08
C GLY A 215 -5.53 3.02 3.50
N TYR A 216 -4.73 3.65 4.35
CA TYR A 216 -5.08 4.07 5.70
C TYR A 216 -4.57 5.49 5.94
N GLY A 217 -5.01 6.10 7.04
CA GLY A 217 -4.50 7.38 7.51
C GLY A 217 -3.76 7.30 8.84
N VAL A 218 -3.00 8.34 9.16
CA VAL A 218 -2.51 8.59 10.52
C VAL A 218 -3.32 9.74 11.12
N TYR A 219 -3.91 9.48 12.28
CA TYR A 219 -4.83 10.38 12.96
C TYR A 219 -4.28 10.82 14.31
N GLU A 220 -4.78 11.95 14.78
CA GLU A 220 -4.53 12.47 16.12
C GLU A 220 -5.76 12.22 17.00
N GLY A 221 -5.53 11.78 18.23
CA GLY A 221 -6.58 11.70 19.22
C GLY A 221 -6.00 11.68 20.63
N ALA A 222 -6.46 12.61 21.46
CA ALA A 222 -6.06 12.74 22.86
C ALA A 222 -4.52 12.78 23.05
N GLY A 223 -3.80 13.46 22.17
CA GLY A 223 -2.34 13.58 22.22
C GLY A 223 -1.59 12.38 21.67
N THR A 224 -2.27 11.41 21.06
CA THR A 224 -1.66 10.19 20.49
C THR A 224 -1.83 10.17 18.98
N LEU A 225 -0.78 9.76 18.26
CA LEU A 225 -0.86 9.44 16.84
C LEU A 225 -1.17 7.96 16.68
N PHE A 226 -2.21 7.62 15.93
CA PHE A 226 -2.62 6.24 15.66
C PHE A 226 -2.96 6.02 14.19
N VAL A 227 -2.97 4.76 13.76
CA VAL A 227 -3.33 4.36 12.39
C VAL A 227 -4.79 3.93 12.37
N ASP A 228 -5.55 4.38 11.38
CA ASP A 228 -6.96 4.02 11.20
C ASP A 228 -7.39 4.22 9.73
N HIS A 229 -8.64 3.93 9.39
CA HIS A 229 -9.24 4.26 8.10
C HIS A 229 -10.75 4.53 8.22
N GLY A 230 -11.32 5.23 7.24
CA GLY A 230 -12.73 5.60 7.18
C GLY A 230 -13.08 6.81 8.04
N ARG A 231 -12.10 7.69 8.35
CA ARG A 231 -12.29 8.86 9.21
C ARG A 231 -11.82 10.13 8.52
N GLU A 232 -12.42 11.26 8.88
CA GLU A 232 -11.95 12.57 8.44
C GLU A 232 -10.83 13.10 9.35
N GLY A 233 -10.05 14.05 8.84
CA GLY A 233 -9.08 14.79 9.66
C GLY A 233 -7.74 14.10 9.87
N ALA A 234 -7.33 13.20 8.99
CA ALA A 234 -6.01 12.58 9.08
C ALA A 234 -4.88 13.62 8.95
N ILE A 235 -3.82 13.42 9.73
CA ILE A 235 -2.52 14.12 9.56
C ILE A 235 -1.88 13.65 8.26
N LEU A 236 -1.93 12.34 8.03
CA LEU A 236 -1.54 11.70 6.78
C LEU A 236 -2.76 10.99 6.22
N ASP A 237 -3.33 11.53 5.14
CA ASP A 237 -4.44 10.88 4.45
C ASP A 237 -3.92 10.12 3.22
N LEU A 238 -3.76 8.80 3.37
CA LEU A 238 -3.35 7.93 2.27
C LEU A 238 -4.43 6.91 1.89
N GLU A 239 -5.60 7.02 2.54
CA GLU A 239 -6.75 6.14 2.34
C GLU A 239 -7.36 6.19 0.95
N PRO A 240 -7.46 7.36 0.27
CA PRO A 240 -8.21 7.45 -0.96
C PRO A 240 -7.65 6.64 -2.13
N VAL A 241 -6.38 6.26 -2.14
CA VAL A 241 -5.78 5.62 -3.32
C VAL A 241 -5.70 4.10 -3.19
N ALA A 242 -6.12 3.41 -4.25
CA ALA A 242 -5.89 1.98 -4.43
C ALA A 242 -4.85 1.77 -5.53
N LEU A 243 -3.59 1.62 -5.13
CA LEU A 243 -2.45 1.49 -6.03
C LEU A 243 -2.35 0.08 -6.62
N ILE A 244 -1.70 -0.01 -7.79
CA ILE A 244 -1.49 -1.26 -8.51
C ILE A 244 -0.01 -1.37 -8.90
N ALA A 245 0.58 -2.53 -8.66
CA ALA A 245 1.94 -2.84 -9.07
C ALA A 245 2.03 -4.21 -9.73
N LEU A 246 2.98 -4.35 -10.63
CA LEU A 246 3.41 -5.63 -11.19
C LEU A 246 4.72 -6.08 -10.56
N LEU A 247 4.77 -7.34 -10.17
CA LEU A 247 5.97 -8.02 -9.72
C LEU A 247 6.25 -9.20 -10.65
N LYS A 248 7.46 -9.26 -11.18
CA LYS A 248 7.94 -10.38 -11.99
C LYS A 248 9.30 -10.82 -11.48
N LYS A 249 9.44 -12.10 -11.13
CA LYS A 249 10.74 -12.64 -10.72
C LYS A 249 11.69 -12.55 -11.92
N VAL A 250 12.87 -11.99 -11.71
CA VAL A 250 13.94 -12.01 -12.70
C VAL A 250 14.64 -13.35 -12.53
N GLU A 251 14.65 -14.16 -13.59
CA GLU A 251 15.48 -15.37 -13.61
C GLU A 251 16.93 -14.92 -13.42
N ALA A 252 17.66 -15.56 -12.51
CA ALA A 252 19.09 -15.32 -12.42
C ALA A 252 19.66 -15.77 -13.77
N ASP A 253 20.21 -14.84 -14.55
CA ASP A 253 20.94 -15.17 -15.76
C ASP A 253 21.94 -16.26 -15.38
N GLY A 254 21.76 -17.46 -15.92
CA GLY A 254 22.66 -18.58 -15.72
C GLY A 254 24.00 -18.23 -16.36
N GLY A 255 24.89 -17.63 -15.57
CA GLY A 255 26.30 -17.41 -15.91
C GLY A 255 27.10 -18.70 -15.87
#